data_AF-A0ABD5DHR1-F1
#
_entry.id   AF-A0ABD5DHR1-F1
#
_cell.length_a   1.000
_cell.length_b   1.000
_cell.length_c   1.000
_cell.angle_alpha   90.00
_cell.angle_beta   90.00
_cell.angle_gamma   90.00
#
_symmetry.space_group_name_H-M   'P 1'
#
loop_
_entity.id
_entity.type
_entity.pdbx_description
1 polymer ?
#
loop_
_entity_poly.entity_id
_entity_poly.type
_entity_poly.pdbx_seq_one_letter_code
_entity_poly.pdbx_strand_id
1 'polypeptide(L)'
;TMQQTVHAEQSAISHAWLRGETSLRAITVNYTPCGHCRQFMNELNSGLALRIHLPGREAHALEHYLPDAFGPKDLEIKTLLMDEQDHGCPV
;
A
#
# COMPACT_ATOMS: atom_id res chain seq x y z
N THR A 1 -18.89 12.08 6.93
CA THR A 1 -17.89 13.15 7.14
C THR A 1 -16.53 12.64 7.63
N MET A 2 -16.24 11.33 7.65
CA MET A 2 -14.91 10.76 7.97
C MET A 2 -14.13 10.29 6.73
N GLN A 3 -14.76 10.32 5.55
CA GLN A 3 -14.23 9.81 4.28
C GLN A 3 -13.02 10.62 3.75
N GLN A 4 -12.75 11.78 4.35
CA GLN A 4 -11.63 12.67 3.98
C GLN A 4 -10.39 12.45 4.85
N THR A 5 -10.46 11.55 5.84
CA THR A 5 -9.32 11.24 6.70
C THR A 5 -8.23 10.52 5.91
N VAL A 6 -7.00 10.99 6.05
CA VAL A 6 -5.80 10.34 5.51
C VAL A 6 -5.00 9.76 6.66
N HIS A 7 -4.71 8.47 6.58
CA HIS A 7 -3.88 7.78 7.57
C HIS A 7 -2.38 8.01 7.31
N ALA A 8 -1.55 7.77 8.33
CA ALA A 8 -0.10 7.93 8.22
C ALA A 8 0.49 7.03 7.11
N GLU A 9 0.00 5.80 6.98
CA GLU A 9 0.42 4.85 5.95
C GLU A 9 0.09 5.38 4.55
N GLN A 10 -1.14 5.83 4.34
CA GLN A 10 -1.57 6.42 3.07
C GLN A 10 -0.76 7.66 2.71
N SER A 11 -0.46 8.51 3.71
CA SER A 11 0.36 9.69 3.53
C SER A 11 1.79 9.34 3.08
N ALA A 12 2.45 8.41 3.76
CA ALA A 12 3.82 8.00 3.43
C ALA A 12 3.92 7.33 2.06
N ILE A 13 2.96 6.46 1.72
CA ILE A 13 2.90 5.78 0.43
C ILE A 13 2.67 6.77 -0.70
N SER A 14 1.66 7.65 -0.58
CA SER A 14 1.39 8.69 -1.58
C SER A 14 2.58 9.65 -1.73
N HIS A 15 3.27 9.97 -0.64
CA HIS A 15 4.47 10.82 -0.71
C HIS A 15 5.56 10.16 -1.57
N ALA A 16 5.85 8.86 -1.36
CA ALA A 16 6.82 8.15 -2.17
C ALA A 16 6.40 8.09 -3.64
N TRP A 17 5.15 7.71 -3.91
CA TRP A 17 4.62 7.60 -5.27
C TRP A 17 4.65 8.93 -6.03
N LEU A 18 4.19 10.03 -5.41
CA LEU A 18 4.20 11.38 -6.02
C LEU A 18 5.61 11.94 -6.24
N ARG A 19 6.64 11.31 -5.67
CA ARG A 19 8.06 11.62 -5.92
C ARG A 19 8.69 10.73 -6.98
N GLY A 20 7.91 9.85 -7.62
CA GLY A 20 8.38 8.93 -8.66
C GLY A 20 9.03 7.66 -8.11
N GLU A 21 8.84 7.33 -6.83
CA GLU A 21 9.25 6.03 -6.32
C GLU A 21 8.43 4.94 -7.03
N THR A 22 9.11 3.90 -7.52
CA THR A 22 8.50 2.88 -8.38
C THR A 22 7.97 1.69 -7.59
N SER A 23 8.46 1.44 -6.37
CA SER A 23 7.93 0.40 -5.49
C SER A 23 8.38 0.61 -4.04
N LEU A 24 7.67 0.01 -3.07
CA LEU A 24 8.04 0.04 -1.66
C LEU A 24 8.49 -1.34 -1.18
N ARG A 25 9.69 -1.42 -0.60
CA ARG A 25 10.17 -2.66 0.04
C ARG A 25 9.54 -2.90 1.41
N ALA A 26 9.24 -1.81 2.13
CA ALA A 26 8.82 -1.87 3.53
C ALA A 26 8.16 -0.55 3.96
N ILE A 27 7.33 -0.63 5.00
CA ILE A 27 6.80 0.49 5.75
C ILE A 27 7.01 0.26 7.25
N THR A 28 7.35 1.32 7.98
CA THR A 28 7.52 1.28 9.45
C THR A 28 6.50 2.19 10.10
N VAL A 29 5.77 1.65 11.07
CA VAL A 29 4.75 2.38 11.84
C VAL A 29 4.87 2.04 13.32
N ASN A 30 4.35 2.89 14.18
CA ASN A 30 4.36 2.68 15.64
C ASN A 30 3.19 1.83 16.14
N TYR A 31 2.09 1.73 15.40
CA TYR A 31 0.92 0.91 15.72
C TYR A 31 0.54 0.01 14.55
N THR A 32 -0.08 -1.13 14.86
CA THR A 32 -0.52 -2.09 13.83
C THR A 32 -1.48 -1.40 12.85
N PRO A 33 -1.24 -1.46 11.53
CA PRO A 33 -2.13 -0.84 10.55
C PRO A 33 -3.58 -1.32 10.70
N CYS A 34 -4.53 -0.40 10.54
CA CYS A 34 -5.95 -0.74 10.54
C CYS A 34 -6.35 -1.47 9.24
N GLY A 35 -7.53 -2.12 9.22
CA GLY A 35 -8.01 -2.85 8.04
C GLY A 35 -8.04 -2.00 6.77
N HIS A 36 -8.42 -0.72 6.88
CA HIS A 36 -8.41 0.24 5.77
C HIS A 36 -7.01 0.43 5.16
N CYS A 37 -5.98 0.61 5.99
CA CYS A 37 -4.61 0.76 5.50
C CYS A 37 -4.03 -0.55 4.94
N ARG A 38 -4.39 -1.70 5.53
CA ARG A 38 -4.00 -3.02 5.00
C ARG A 38 -4.54 -3.21 3.58
N GLN A 39 -5.81 -2.87 3.37
CA GLN A 39 -6.43 -2.96 2.05
C GLN A 39 -5.77 -1.99 1.05
N PHE A 40 -5.53 -0.75 1.47
CA PHE A 40 -4.84 0.24 0.63
C PHE A 40 -3.43 -0.22 0.21
N MET A 41 -2.67 -0.84 1.11
CA MET A 41 -1.34 -1.38 0.80
C MET A 41 -1.39 -2.56 -0.18
N ASN A 42 -2.49 -3.31 -0.25
CA ASN A 42 -2.63 -4.44 -1.18
C ASN A 42 -2.85 -4.00 -2.64
N GLU A 43 -3.07 -2.70 -2.87
CA GLU A 43 -3.16 -2.11 -4.21
C GLU A 43 -1.78 -1.89 -4.86
N LEU A 44 -0.73 -1.80 -4.03
CA LEU A 44 0.63 -1.52 -4.47
C LEU A 44 1.22 -2.66 -5.29
N ASN A 45 2.15 -2.34 -6.19
CA ASN A 45 2.90 -3.34 -6.95
C ASN A 45 3.80 -4.25 -6.09
N SER A 46 4.10 -3.86 -4.85
CA SER A 46 4.72 -4.73 -3.83
C SER A 46 3.77 -5.81 -3.29
N GLY A 47 2.45 -5.59 -3.41
CA GLY A 47 1.38 -6.47 -2.97
C GLY A 47 1.55 -7.00 -1.54
N LEU A 48 1.15 -8.26 -1.34
CA LEU A 48 1.21 -8.95 -0.06
C LEU A 48 2.63 -9.18 0.49
N ALA A 49 3.67 -8.99 -0.34
CA ALA A 49 5.07 -9.15 0.08
C ALA A 49 5.64 -7.91 0.79
N LEU A 50 4.93 -6.78 0.80
CA LEU A 50 5.36 -5.55 1.49
C LEU A 50 5.66 -5.84 2.96
N ARG A 51 6.86 -5.46 3.42
CA ARG A 51 7.30 -5.66 4.81
C ARG A 51 6.74 -4.57 5.73
N ILE A 52 6.05 -4.95 6.79
CA ILE A 52 5.55 -4.03 7.82
C ILE A 52 6.40 -4.20 9.09
N HIS A 53 7.02 -3.10 9.51
CA HIS A 53 7.83 -3.02 10.72
C HIS A 53 7.05 -2.32 11.83
N LEU A 54 7.03 -2.95 13.01
CA LEU A 54 6.42 -2.44 14.23
C LEU A 54 7.43 -2.47 15.38
N PRO A 55 7.38 -1.52 16.31
CA PRO A 55 8.28 -1.52 17.47
C PRO A 55 8.05 -2.76 18.34
N GLY A 56 9.14 -3.41 18.75
CA GLY A 56 9.11 -4.58 19.64
C GLY A 56 8.50 -5.84 19.02
N ARG A 57 8.38 -5.91 17.69
CA ARG A 57 7.87 -7.07 16.97
C ARG A 57 8.80 -7.42 15.82
N GLU A 58 8.86 -8.71 15.50
CA GLU A 58 9.39 -9.14 14.21
C GLU A 58 8.58 -8.50 13.10
N ALA A 59 9.27 -8.06 12.04
CA ALA A 59 8.57 -7.53 10.89
C ALA A 59 7.91 -8.68 10.12
N HIS A 60 6.71 -8.44 9.61
CA HIS A 60 5.94 -9.42 8.84
C HIS A 60 5.55 -8.88 7.47
N ALA A 61 5.29 -9.77 6.51
CA ALA A 61 4.72 -9.38 5.23
C ALA A 61 3.25 -8.92 5.41
N LEU A 62 2.71 -8.13 4.48
CA LEU A 62 1.32 -7.69 4.51
C LEU A 62 0.34 -8.87 4.58
N GLU A 63 0.66 -10.00 3.92
CA GLU A 63 -0.10 -11.26 4.00
C GLU A 63 -0.43 -11.69 5.44
N HIS A 64 0.52 -11.54 6.36
CA HIS A 64 0.31 -11.90 7.77
C HIS A 64 -0.80 -11.07 8.42
N TYR A 65 -0.93 -9.80 8.02
CA TYR A 65 -1.92 -8.88 8.57
C TYR A 65 -3.24 -8.90 7.78
N LEU A 66 -3.22 -9.40 6.55
CA LEU A 66 -4.37 -9.47 5.65
C LEU A 66 -4.48 -10.89 5.06
N PRO A 67 -4.86 -11.89 5.87
CA PRO A 67 -5.10 -13.25 5.37
C PRO A 67 -6.30 -13.28 4.44
N ASP A 68 -6.29 -14.20 3.47
CA ASP A 68 -7.35 -14.37 2.46
C ASP A 68 -7.75 -13.03 1.81
N ALA A 69 -6.74 -12.23 1.47
CA ALA A 69 -6.90 -10.86 1.01
C ALA A 69 -7.70 -10.78 -0.28
N PHE A 70 -8.62 -9.81 -0.33
CA PHE A 70 -9.16 -9.30 -1.57
C PHE A 70 -8.25 -8.19 -2.14
N GLY A 71 -8.08 -8.12 -3.44
CA GLY A 71 -7.29 -7.09 -4.11
C GLY A 71 -7.40 -7.11 -5.64
N PRO A 72 -6.50 -6.38 -6.33
CA PRO A 72 -6.54 -6.20 -7.78
C PRO A 72 -6.54 -7.52 -8.56
N LYS A 73 -5.85 -8.54 -8.04
CA LYS A 73 -5.73 -9.87 -8.66
C LYS A 73 -7.08 -10.58 -8.76
N ASP A 74 -7.96 -10.40 -7.79
CA ASP A 74 -9.32 -11.00 -7.79
C ASP A 74 -10.22 -10.36 -8.84
N LEU A 75 -9.86 -9.18 -9.33
CA LEU A 75 -10.52 -8.45 -10.39
C LEU A 75 -9.75 -8.49 -11.72
N GLU A 76 -8.74 -9.37 -11.83
CA GLU A 76 -7.87 -9.54 -13.01
C GLU A 76 -7.13 -8.27 -13.46
N ILE A 77 -6.89 -7.33 -12.55
CA ILE A 77 -6.13 -6.10 -12.82
C ILE A 77 -4.63 -6.41 -12.86
N LYS A 78 -3.97 -5.95 -13.93
CA LYS A 78 -2.54 -6.21 -14.19
C LYS A 78 -1.63 -5.03 -13.89
N THR A 79 -2.14 -3.80 -13.98
CA THR A 79 -1.40 -2.58 -13.66
C THR A 79 -1.79 -2.13 -12.26
N LEU A 80 -0.82 -2.11 -11.36
CA LEU A 80 -1.02 -1.87 -9.94
C LEU A 80 -0.66 -0.43 -9.57
N LEU A 81 -0.96 -0.03 -8.33
CA LEU A 81 -0.53 1.26 -7.82
C LEU A 81 1.00 1.30 -7.71
N MET A 82 1.60 2.43 -8.12
CA MET A 82 3.05 2.65 -8.31
C MET A 82 3.67 2.03 -9.56
N ASP A 83 2.93 1.27 -10.38
CA ASP A 83 3.38 0.97 -11.74
C ASP A 83 3.39 2.25 -12.60
N GLU A 84 4.27 2.29 -13.59
CA GLU A 84 4.34 3.41 -14.53
C GLU A 84 3.05 3.50 -15.35
N GLN A 85 2.42 4.68 -15.32
CA GLN A 85 1.21 4.97 -16.08
C GLN A 85 1.28 6.38 -16.66
N ASP A 86 1.08 6.48 -17.97
CA ASP A 86 0.82 7.74 -18.68
C ASP A 86 -0.52 7.60 -19.42
N HIS A 87 -1.48 8.44 -19.07
CA HIS A 87 -2.82 8.43 -19.63
C HIS A 87 -2.96 9.31 -20.88
N GLY A 88 -1.92 10.07 -21.26
CA GLY A 88 -1.89 10.87 -22.47
C GLY A 88 -2.91 12.01 -22.52
N CYS A 89 -3.38 12.49 -21.36
CA CYS A 89 -4.24 13.67 -21.31
C CYS A 89 -3.46 14.91 -21.77
N PRO A 90 -4.00 15.72 -22.69
CA PRO A 90 -3.34 16.95 -23.12
C PRO A 90 -3.22 17.91 -21.93
N VAL A 91 -2.02 18.46 -21.73
CA VAL A 91 -1.70 19.52 -20.75
C VAL A 91 -1.98 20.91 -21.29
#